data_AF-A0AA36F5U2-F1
#
_entry.id   AF-A0AA36F5U2-F1
#
_cell.length_a   1.000
_cell.length_b   1.000
_cell.length_c   1.000
_cell.angle_alpha   90.00
_cell.angle_beta   90.00
_cell.angle_gamma   90.00
#
_symmetry.space_group_name_H-M   'P 1'
#
loop_
_entity.id
_entity.type
_entity.pdbx_description
1 polymer ?
#
loop_
_entity_poly.entity_id
_entity_poly.type
_entity_poly.pdbx_seq_one_letter_code
_entity_poly.pdbx_strand_id
1 'polypeptide(L)'
;MEDKGLEFKILLLIDNASGHPDLEHPNVKVVFLPPNKTSLIQPLDQGVISTFKSYYIQRTFEYIIDELEKDGTLSIFQAWKKFTLINCVKYAALALSKSKPSTLNAYWRSIWSECVKTKYLISNINTDELHSIIITLSHQIGRGDFKKLAFEDIAEVTTHEAPNEEQFIESISENLYDSTLVYSSDDEEVVPLLQVQF
;
A
#
# COMPACT_ATOMS: atom_id res chain seq x y z
N MET A 1 -6.71 27.56 3.26
CA MET A 1 -7.65 27.31 2.15
C MET A 1 -8.73 28.38 2.16
N GLU A 2 -9.31 28.65 3.33
CA GLU A 2 -10.17 29.83 3.56
C GLU A 2 -9.47 31.17 3.29
N ASP A 3 -8.20 31.32 3.69
CA ASP A 3 -7.40 32.53 3.39
C ASP A 3 -7.16 32.78 1.88
N LYS A 4 -7.48 31.80 1.02
CA LYS A 4 -7.41 31.92 -0.45
C LYS A 4 -8.79 32.01 -1.11
N GLY A 5 -9.88 32.07 -0.34
CA GLY A 5 -11.26 32.10 -0.85
C GLY A 5 -11.70 30.80 -1.54
N LEU A 6 -10.99 29.69 -1.32
CA LEU A 6 -11.29 28.41 -1.94
C LEU A 6 -12.17 27.57 -1.01
N GLU A 7 -13.29 27.09 -1.53
CA GLU A 7 -14.18 26.16 -0.85
C GLU A 7 -13.45 24.84 -0.55
N PHE A 8 -13.62 24.31 0.66
CA PHE A 8 -13.03 23.03 1.04
C PHE A 8 -13.73 21.88 0.30
N LYS A 9 -12.98 21.17 -0.54
CA LYS A 9 -13.44 20.01 -1.30
C LYS A 9 -12.44 18.87 -1.15
N ILE A 10 -12.95 17.67 -0.93
CA ILE A 10 -12.19 16.42 -0.83
C ILE A 10 -12.43 15.61 -2.09
N LEU A 11 -11.35 15.06 -2.65
CA LEU A 11 -11.40 14.01 -3.67
C LEU A 11 -11.07 12.68 -3.01
N LEU A 12 -12.01 11.74 -3.02
CA LEU A 12 -11.83 10.39 -2.50
C LEU A 12 -11.61 9.42 -3.67
N LEU A 13 -10.40 8.88 -3.77
CA LEU A 13 -10.05 7.84 -4.75
C LEU A 13 -10.18 6.46 -4.11
N ILE A 14 -11.01 5.60 -4.68
CA ILE A 14 -11.24 4.24 -4.19
C ILE A 14 -11.21 3.21 -5.32
N ASP A 15 -10.93 1.96 -4.99
CA ASP A 15 -11.01 0.85 -5.93
C ASP A 15 -12.47 0.46 -6.21
N ASN A 16 -12.69 -0.41 -7.19
CA ASN A 16 -14.03 -0.78 -7.64
C ASN A 16 -14.64 -1.98 -6.86
N ALA A 17 -14.30 -2.13 -5.57
CA ALA A 17 -14.83 -3.21 -4.76
C ALA A 17 -16.33 -3.04 -4.52
N SER A 18 -17.09 -4.13 -4.64
CA SER A 18 -18.57 -4.13 -4.54
C SER A 18 -19.12 -3.71 -3.18
N GLY A 19 -18.27 -3.65 -2.15
CA GLY A 19 -18.64 -3.21 -0.80
C GLY A 19 -18.61 -1.69 -0.61
N HIS A 20 -18.15 -0.92 -1.60
CA HIS A 20 -18.07 0.54 -1.46
C HIS A 20 -19.46 1.17 -1.58
N PRO A 21 -19.85 2.03 -0.62
CA PRO A 21 -21.12 2.74 -0.70
C PRO A 21 -21.06 3.81 -1.78
N ASP A 22 -22.19 4.05 -2.44
CA ASP A 22 -22.37 5.26 -3.22
C ASP A 22 -22.51 6.44 -2.24
N LEU A 23 -21.44 7.23 -2.10
CA LEU A 23 -21.35 8.33 -1.15
C LEU A 23 -21.65 9.65 -1.84
N GLU A 24 -22.83 10.20 -1.58
CA GLU A 24 -23.20 11.55 -1.97
C GLU A 24 -22.93 12.53 -0.81
N HIS A 25 -21.97 13.44 -0.98
CA HIS A 25 -21.70 14.50 -0.01
C HIS A 25 -21.29 15.80 -0.71
N PRO A 26 -21.81 16.98 -0.30
CA PRO A 26 -21.61 18.25 -1.01
C PRO A 26 -20.13 18.65 -1.14
N ASN A 27 -19.29 18.25 -0.18
CA ASN A 27 -17.86 18.57 -0.17
C ASN A 27 -16.95 17.38 -0.53
N VAL A 28 -17.49 16.21 -0.89
CA VAL A 28 -16.68 15.03 -1.23
C VAL A 28 -17.06 14.55 -2.62
N LYS A 29 -16.08 14.52 -3.53
CA LYS A 29 -16.21 13.85 -4.83
C LYS A 29 -15.56 12.49 -4.71
N VAL A 30 -16.33 11.42 -4.94
CA VAL A 30 -15.80 10.06 -5.05
C VAL A 30 -15.44 9.78 -6.50
N VAL A 31 -14.26 9.21 -6.73
CA VAL A 31 -13.81 8.74 -8.06
C VAL A 31 -13.28 7.32 -7.90
N PHE A 32 -13.87 6.42 -8.67
CA PHE A 32 -13.43 5.03 -8.73
C PHE A 32 -12.21 4.92 -9.66
N LEU A 33 -11.21 4.18 -9.22
CA LEU A 33 -10.07 3.81 -10.04
C LEU A 33 -10.51 2.84 -11.16
N PRO A 34 -9.81 2.84 -12.32
CA PRO A 34 -10.14 1.92 -13.40
C PRO A 34 -10.14 0.45 -12.92
N PRO A 35 -11.12 -0.36 -13.34
CA PRO A 35 -11.15 -1.78 -12.99
C PRO A 35 -9.87 -2.47 -13.47
N ASN A 36 -9.43 -3.50 -12.74
CA ASN A 36 -8.24 -4.31 -13.02
C ASN A 36 -6.88 -3.56 -13.03
N LYS A 37 -6.85 -2.27 -12.66
CA LYS A 37 -5.61 -1.46 -12.55
C LYS A 37 -5.35 -0.93 -11.13
N THR A 38 -6.15 -1.35 -10.16
CA THR A 38 -6.10 -0.86 -8.79
C THR A 38 -4.69 -1.03 -8.20
N SER A 39 -4.08 -2.20 -8.28
CA SER A 39 -2.77 -2.43 -7.67
C SER A 39 -1.62 -1.64 -8.31
N LEU A 40 -1.73 -1.34 -9.61
CA LEU A 40 -0.75 -0.56 -10.35
C LEU A 40 -0.86 0.95 -10.12
N ILE A 41 -2.01 1.45 -9.69
CA ILE A 41 -2.29 2.89 -9.61
C ILE A 41 -2.54 3.31 -8.16
N GLN A 42 -3.18 2.47 -7.34
CA GLN A 42 -3.60 2.82 -5.99
C GLN A 42 -2.39 3.03 -5.07
N PRO A 43 -2.26 4.20 -4.41
CA PRO A 43 -1.11 4.50 -3.57
C PRO A 43 -0.97 3.53 -2.39
N LEU A 44 -2.10 2.97 -1.94
CA LEU A 44 -2.13 1.96 -0.89
C LEU A 44 -1.32 0.72 -1.29
N ASP A 45 -1.60 0.18 -2.48
CA ASP A 45 -0.95 -1.00 -3.04
C ASP A 45 0.50 -0.73 -3.48
N GLN A 46 0.82 0.51 -3.88
CA GLN A 46 2.17 0.90 -4.32
C GLN A 46 3.22 1.00 -3.21
N GLY A 47 2.82 0.89 -1.95
CA GLY A 47 3.81 0.74 -0.87
C GLY A 47 3.40 1.25 0.49
N VAL A 48 2.23 1.89 0.64
CA VAL A 48 1.70 2.18 1.98
C VAL A 48 1.46 0.88 2.74
N ILE A 49 0.80 -0.10 2.10
CA ILE A 49 0.54 -1.40 2.73
C ILE A 49 1.85 -2.14 3.02
N SER A 50 2.79 -2.16 2.07
CA SER A 50 4.09 -2.81 2.27
C SER A 50 4.86 -2.19 3.45
N THR A 51 4.95 -0.86 3.50
CA THR A 51 5.59 -0.14 4.60
C THR A 51 4.92 -0.41 5.94
N PHE A 52 3.58 -0.41 5.96
CA PHE A 52 2.81 -0.74 7.15
C PHE A 52 3.11 -2.17 7.63
N LYS A 53 3.05 -3.16 6.73
CA LYS A 53 3.36 -4.56 7.04
C LYS A 53 4.79 -4.70 7.57
N SER A 54 5.78 -4.05 6.95
CA SER A 54 7.17 -4.09 7.40
C SER A 54 7.32 -3.53 8.82
N TYR A 55 6.74 -2.37 9.14
CA TYR A 55 6.80 -1.82 10.50
C TYR A 55 6.07 -2.70 11.53
N TYR A 56 4.96 -3.33 11.13
CA TYR A 56 4.24 -4.26 11.98
C TYR A 56 5.06 -5.52 12.28
N ILE A 57 5.71 -6.09 11.26
CA ILE A 57 6.60 -7.26 11.39
C ILE A 57 7.80 -6.92 12.27
N GLN A 58 8.46 -5.79 12.02
CA GLN A 58 9.56 -5.30 12.85
C GLN A 58 9.15 -5.28 14.33
N ARG A 59 8.01 -4.65 14.64
CA ARG A 59 7.54 -4.53 16.02
C ARG A 59 7.17 -5.88 16.64
N THR A 60 6.68 -6.80 15.82
CA THR A 60 6.36 -8.17 16.25
C THR A 60 7.60 -8.98 16.58
N PHE A 61 8.67 -8.86 15.79
CA PHE A 61 9.94 -9.53 16.09
C PHE A 61 10.60 -8.95 17.34
N GLU A 62 10.62 -7.63 17.50
CA GLU A 62 11.05 -6.98 18.74
C GLU A 62 10.30 -7.54 19.97
N TYR A 63 8.97 -7.69 19.87
CA TYR A 63 8.18 -8.26 20.97
C TYR A 63 8.57 -9.70 21.30
N ILE A 64 8.80 -10.55 20.28
CA ILE A 64 9.22 -11.93 20.50
C ILE A 64 10.59 -11.95 21.20
N ILE A 65 11.54 -11.13 20.76
CA ILE A 65 12.86 -11.00 21.38
C ILE A 65 12.72 -10.56 22.84
N ASP A 66 11.95 -9.50 23.10
CA ASP A 66 11.70 -9.01 24.47
C ASP A 66 11.14 -10.11 25.39
N GLU A 67 10.23 -10.95 24.89
CA GLU A 67 9.67 -12.05 25.68
C GLU A 67 10.67 -13.18 25.92
N LEU A 68 11.51 -13.51 24.93
CA LEU A 68 12.57 -14.50 25.08
C LEU A 68 13.69 -14.03 26.04
N GLU A 69 13.98 -12.73 26.06
CA GLU A 69 14.97 -12.15 26.98
C GLU A 69 14.46 -12.11 28.43
N LYS A 70 13.15 -11.85 28.63
CA LYS A 70 12.53 -11.91 29.97
C LYS A 70 12.55 -13.31 30.57
N ASP A 71 12.41 -14.33 29.72
CA ASP A 71 12.44 -15.73 30.12
C ASP A 71 13.14 -16.57 29.05
N GLY A 72 14.44 -16.77 29.25
CA GLY A 72 15.31 -17.51 28.35
C GLY A 72 14.97 -19.00 28.19
N THR A 73 13.97 -19.51 28.93
CA THR A 73 13.45 -20.87 28.75
C THR A 73 12.30 -20.96 27.76
N LEU A 74 11.69 -19.83 27.38
CA LEU A 74 10.58 -19.81 26.44
C LEU A 74 11.04 -20.22 25.04
N SER A 75 10.21 -21.02 24.39
CA SER A 75 10.24 -21.18 22.94
C SER A 75 9.56 -19.99 22.25
N ILE A 76 9.90 -19.77 20.98
CA ILE A 76 9.25 -18.77 20.12
C ILE A 76 7.73 -18.95 20.14
N PHE A 77 7.25 -20.19 20.08
CA PHE A 77 5.81 -20.49 20.10
C PHE A 77 5.14 -20.09 21.42
N GLN A 78 5.83 -20.27 22.55
CA GLN A 78 5.31 -19.82 23.86
C GLN A 78 5.32 -18.29 23.97
N ALA A 79 6.35 -17.61 23.47
CA ALA A 79 6.38 -16.15 23.38
C ALA A 79 5.23 -15.63 22.48
N TRP A 80 5.04 -16.24 21.31
CA TRP A 80 3.95 -15.91 20.39
C TRP A 80 2.57 -16.11 21.00
N LYS A 81 2.36 -17.16 21.80
CA LYS A 81 1.08 -17.38 22.51
C LYS A 81 0.72 -16.28 23.50
N LYS A 82 1.68 -15.48 23.95
CA LYS A 82 1.42 -14.30 24.80
C LYS A 82 0.99 -13.07 23.98
N PHE A 83 1.10 -13.12 22.65
CA PHE A 83 0.68 -12.04 21.78
C PHE A 83 -0.85 -11.90 21.75
N THR A 84 -1.37 -10.74 22.15
CA THR A 84 -2.82 -10.51 22.30
C THR A 84 -3.37 -9.58 21.22
N LEU A 85 -4.70 -9.51 21.11
CA LEU A 85 -5.39 -8.55 20.24
C LEU A 85 -5.02 -7.09 20.56
N ILE A 86 -4.77 -6.79 21.84
CA ILE A 86 -4.31 -5.45 22.27
C ILE A 86 -2.94 -5.14 21.64
N ASN A 87 -2.06 -6.13 21.52
CA ASN A 87 -0.79 -5.95 20.81
C ASN A 87 -1.03 -5.68 19.32
N CYS A 88 -1.95 -6.41 18.67
CA CYS A 88 -2.31 -6.16 17.27
C CYS A 88 -2.72 -4.70 17.03
N VAL A 89 -3.68 -4.20 17.81
CA VAL A 89 -4.20 -2.83 17.67
C VAL A 89 -3.12 -1.80 17.94
N LYS A 90 -2.32 -2.00 19.01
CA LYS A 90 -1.21 -1.10 19.34
C LYS A 90 -0.17 -1.09 18.22
N TYR A 91 0.15 -2.23 17.63
CA TYR A 91 1.24 -2.34 16.66
C TYR A 91 0.79 -1.82 15.29
N ALA A 92 -0.49 -1.98 14.94
CA ALA A 92 -1.07 -1.29 13.79
C ALA A 92 -0.99 0.24 13.95
N ALA A 93 -1.40 0.77 15.11
CA ALA A 93 -1.30 2.22 15.38
C ALA A 93 0.15 2.72 15.35
N LEU A 94 1.08 1.97 15.94
CA LEU A 94 2.51 2.28 15.89
C LEU A 94 3.06 2.27 14.47
N ALA A 95 2.73 1.25 13.67
CA ALA A 95 3.16 1.15 12.28
C ALA A 95 2.67 2.35 11.45
N LEU A 96 1.40 2.73 11.59
CA LEU A 96 0.85 3.92 10.94
C LEU A 96 1.54 5.21 11.39
N SER A 97 1.86 5.33 12.68
CA SER A 97 2.55 6.53 13.21
C SER A 97 4.00 6.65 12.73
N LYS A 98 4.65 5.53 12.38
CA LYS A 98 6.01 5.51 11.84
C LYS A 98 6.06 5.93 10.37
N SER A 99 4.95 5.79 9.63
CA SER A 99 4.87 6.25 8.24
C SER A 99 4.98 7.77 8.16
N LYS A 100 6.10 8.26 7.64
CA LYS A 100 6.34 9.70 7.50
C LYS A 100 5.36 10.28 6.46
N PRO A 101 4.83 11.51 6.67
CA PRO A 101 4.03 12.19 5.65
C PRO A 101 4.73 12.32 4.30
N SER A 102 6.06 12.40 4.29
CA SER A 102 6.89 12.40 3.07
C SER A 102 6.80 11.10 2.29
N THR A 103 6.79 9.97 3.00
CA THR A 103 6.71 8.62 2.44
C THR A 103 5.32 8.39 1.88
N LEU A 104 4.28 8.73 2.64
CA LEU A 104 2.89 8.68 2.16
C LEU A 104 2.70 9.57 0.92
N ASN A 105 3.27 10.78 0.88
CA ASN A 105 3.13 11.68 -0.26
C ASN A 105 3.80 11.13 -1.53
N ALA A 106 4.92 10.40 -1.45
CA ALA A 106 5.55 9.90 -2.67
C ALA A 106 4.84 8.70 -3.30
N TYR A 107 4.05 7.93 -2.55
CA TYR A 107 3.20 6.90 -3.16
C TYR A 107 2.12 7.48 -4.07
N TRP A 108 1.87 8.79 -4.03
CA TRP A 108 1.01 9.45 -5.00
C TRP A 108 1.67 9.69 -6.35
N ARG A 109 2.99 9.44 -6.50
CA ARG A 109 3.75 9.80 -7.70
C ARG A 109 3.19 9.16 -8.98
N SER A 110 2.67 7.94 -8.87
CA SER A 110 2.12 7.22 -10.01
C SER A 110 0.76 7.76 -10.46
N ILE A 111 -0.08 8.25 -9.55
CA ILE A 111 -1.38 8.85 -9.89
C ILE A 111 -1.21 10.31 -10.28
N TRP A 112 -0.46 11.06 -9.48
CA TRP A 112 -0.41 12.51 -9.54
C TRP A 112 0.98 13.00 -9.15
N SER A 113 1.90 12.94 -10.09
CA SER A 113 3.30 13.30 -9.86
C SER A 113 3.48 14.77 -9.40
N GLU A 114 2.64 15.70 -9.86
CA GLU A 114 2.72 17.11 -9.51
C GLU A 114 2.33 17.40 -8.04
N CYS A 115 1.56 16.52 -7.40
CA CYS A 115 1.24 16.67 -5.97
C CYS A 115 2.35 16.17 -5.04
N VAL A 116 3.38 15.50 -5.60
CA VAL A 116 4.51 14.98 -4.85
C VAL A 116 5.57 16.05 -4.69
N LYS A 117 5.89 16.41 -3.45
CA LYS A 117 6.92 17.44 -3.20
C LYS A 117 8.32 16.83 -3.41
N THR A 118 9.12 17.41 -4.30
CA THR A 118 10.46 16.93 -4.70
C THR A 118 11.40 16.66 -3.53
N LYS A 119 11.30 17.44 -2.44
CA LYS A 119 12.09 17.23 -1.21
C LYS A 119 11.84 15.87 -0.53
N TYR A 120 10.72 15.22 -0.80
CA TYR A 120 10.39 13.90 -0.28
C TYR A 120 10.96 12.77 -1.11
N LEU A 121 11.28 13.00 -2.39
CA LEU A 121 11.94 12.01 -3.24
C LEU A 121 13.36 11.68 -2.75
N ILE A 122 14.05 12.67 -2.17
CA ILE A 122 15.42 12.53 -1.65
C ILE A 122 15.45 11.82 -0.29
N SER A 123 14.30 11.77 0.41
CA SER A 123 14.16 11.11 1.73
C SER A 123 13.41 9.77 1.66
N ASN A 124 12.93 9.39 0.47
CA ASN A 124 12.24 8.12 0.25
C ASN A 124 13.18 7.13 -0.42
N ILE A 125 13.75 6.26 0.40
CA ILE A 125 13.23 4.90 0.61
C ILE A 125 14.15 4.32 1.69
N ASN A 126 13.54 3.81 2.75
CA ASN A 126 14.25 2.91 3.66
C ASN A 126 13.48 1.63 3.91
N THR A 127 12.45 1.31 3.12
CA THR A 127 12.51 0.12 2.25
C THR A 127 13.44 -0.98 2.73
N ASP A 128 14.63 -0.89 2.13
CA ASP A 128 15.73 -1.82 2.27
C ASP A 128 16.37 -1.80 3.66
N GLU A 129 16.50 -0.65 4.32
CA GLU A 129 16.99 -0.61 5.71
C GLU A 129 15.99 -1.25 6.67
N LEU A 130 14.69 -1.05 6.48
CA LEU A 130 13.65 -1.65 7.30
C LEU A 130 13.62 -3.15 7.11
N HIS A 131 13.75 -3.63 5.87
CA HIS A 131 13.92 -5.06 5.59
C HIS A 131 15.20 -5.61 6.21
N SER A 132 16.32 -4.89 6.13
CA SER A 132 17.59 -5.24 6.77
C SER A 132 17.47 -5.33 8.31
N ILE A 133 16.74 -4.40 8.92
CA ILE A 133 16.42 -4.43 10.36
C ILE A 133 15.58 -5.67 10.69
N ILE A 134 14.55 -5.97 9.90
CA ILE A 134 13.69 -7.13 10.11
C ILE A 134 14.50 -8.44 10.02
N ILE A 135 15.39 -8.56 9.02
CA ILE A 135 16.29 -9.71 8.87
C ILE A 135 17.24 -9.82 10.07
N THR A 136 17.80 -8.69 10.52
CA THR A 136 18.66 -8.69 11.71
C THR A 136 17.92 -9.18 12.95
N LEU A 137 16.69 -8.71 13.16
CA LEU A 137 15.83 -9.16 14.26
C LEU A 137 15.47 -10.65 14.12
N SER A 138 15.18 -11.13 12.91
CA SER A 138 14.90 -12.56 12.69
C SER A 138 16.11 -13.43 13.02
N HIS A 139 17.31 -12.98 12.66
CA HIS A 139 18.56 -13.68 12.99
C HIS A 139 18.86 -13.65 14.49
N GLN A 140 18.48 -12.60 15.22
CA GLN A 140 18.58 -12.52 16.68
C GLN A 140 17.67 -13.54 17.38
N ILE A 141 16.46 -13.76 16.86
CA ILE A 141 15.57 -14.85 17.33
C ILE A 141 16.27 -16.21 17.20
N GLY A 142 17.13 -16.37 16.18
CA GLY A 142 18.27 -17.30 16.23
C GLY A 142 17.95 -18.79 16.19
N ARG A 143 16.71 -19.18 15.83
CA ARG A 143 16.27 -20.59 15.79
C ARG A 143 15.44 -20.89 14.54
N GLY A 144 15.59 -22.11 14.03
CA GLY A 144 14.79 -22.63 12.91
C GLY A 144 14.93 -21.79 11.63
N ASP A 145 13.81 -21.59 10.95
CA ASP A 145 13.76 -20.90 9.66
C ASP A 145 14.05 -19.39 9.75
N PHE A 146 13.92 -18.78 10.95
CA PHE A 146 14.25 -17.37 11.16
C PHE A 146 15.73 -17.03 10.90
N LYS A 147 16.63 -18.01 10.98
CA LYS A 147 18.06 -17.86 10.63
C LYS A 147 18.32 -17.86 9.12
N LYS A 148 17.40 -18.41 8.34
CA LYS A 148 17.51 -18.52 6.88
C LYS A 148 16.77 -17.41 6.17
N LEU A 149 15.97 -16.65 6.92
CA LEU A 149 15.11 -15.61 6.41
C LEU A 149 15.96 -14.56 5.67
N ALA A 150 15.60 -14.35 4.42
CA ALA A 150 16.26 -13.49 3.46
C ALA A 150 15.35 -12.32 3.05
N PHE A 151 15.88 -11.45 2.20
CA PHE A 151 15.16 -10.27 1.73
C PHE A 151 13.92 -10.66 0.93
N GLU A 152 14.03 -11.69 0.12
CA GLU A 152 12.96 -12.20 -0.75
C GLU A 152 11.76 -12.67 0.09
N ASP A 153 12.00 -13.34 1.22
CA ASP A 153 10.95 -13.79 2.13
C ASP A 153 10.19 -12.61 2.75
N ILE A 154 10.89 -11.51 3.08
CA ILE A 154 10.25 -10.29 3.59
C ILE A 154 9.51 -9.56 2.47
N ALA A 155 10.08 -9.50 1.27
CA ALA A 155 9.43 -8.91 0.13
C ALA A 155 8.12 -9.63 -0.18
N GLU A 156 8.12 -10.96 -0.24
CA GLU A 156 6.91 -11.78 -0.47
C GLU A 156 5.79 -11.49 0.54
N VAL A 157 6.11 -11.43 1.84
CA VAL A 157 5.09 -11.18 2.87
C VAL A 157 4.59 -9.73 2.86
N THR A 158 5.43 -8.78 2.42
CA THR A 158 5.13 -7.35 2.49
C THR A 158 4.53 -6.78 1.22
N THR A 159 4.77 -7.38 0.05
CA THR A 159 4.13 -6.97 -1.20
C THR A 159 2.67 -7.44 -1.26
N HIS A 160 1.87 -6.76 -2.06
CA HIS A 160 0.65 -7.32 -2.64
C HIS A 160 1.02 -7.69 -4.07
N GLU A 161 0.97 -8.97 -4.43
CA GLU A 161 1.19 -9.37 -5.82
C GLU A 161 0.11 -8.74 -6.70
N ALA A 162 0.50 -7.70 -7.44
CA ALA A 162 -0.20 -7.27 -8.64
C ALA A 162 0.17 -8.22 -9.78
N PRO A 163 -0.74 -8.51 -10.73
CA PRO A 163 -0.38 -9.21 -11.96
C PRO A 163 0.74 -8.44 -12.68
N ASN A 164 1.69 -9.18 -13.26
CA ASN A 164 2.87 -8.62 -13.91
C ASN A 164 2.51 -7.88 -15.23
N GLU A 165 3.46 -7.11 -15.78
CA GLU A 165 3.26 -6.34 -17.02
C GLU A 165 2.81 -7.21 -18.22
N GLU A 166 3.18 -8.48 -18.26
CA GLU A 166 2.77 -9.41 -19.32
C GLU A 166 1.29 -9.80 -19.20
N GLN A 167 0.83 -10.16 -18.00
CA GLN A 167 -0.59 -10.39 -17.69
C GLN A 167 -1.45 -9.13 -17.91
N PHE A 168 -0.84 -7.95 -17.75
CA PHE A 168 -1.44 -6.65 -18.08
C PHE A 168 -1.61 -6.43 -19.60
N ILE A 169 -0.63 -6.78 -20.44
CA ILE A 169 -0.75 -6.67 -21.90
C ILE A 169 -1.81 -7.65 -22.44
N GLU A 170 -1.85 -8.88 -21.90
CA GLU A 170 -2.81 -9.90 -22.29
C GLU A 170 -4.25 -9.51 -21.91
N SER A 171 -4.46 -8.97 -20.71
CA SER A 171 -5.79 -8.46 -20.31
C SER A 171 -6.24 -7.21 -21.09
N ILE A 172 -5.33 -6.40 -21.61
CA ILE A 172 -5.66 -5.28 -22.52
C ILE A 172 -6.08 -5.81 -23.89
N SER A 173 -5.40 -6.83 -24.42
CA SER A 173 -5.74 -7.39 -25.74
C SER A 173 -7.11 -8.06 -25.74
N GLU A 174 -7.48 -8.76 -24.67
CA GLU A 174 -8.81 -9.37 -24.52
C GLU A 174 -9.93 -8.34 -24.40
N ASN A 175 -9.74 -7.27 -23.61
CA ASN A 175 -10.76 -6.22 -23.43
C ASN A 175 -10.96 -5.34 -24.69
N LEU A 176 -9.94 -5.20 -25.55
CA LEU A 176 -10.06 -4.52 -26.85
C LEU A 176 -10.82 -5.37 -27.88
N TYR A 177 -10.74 -6.70 -27.78
CA TYR A 177 -11.52 -7.61 -28.63
C TYR A 177 -13.01 -7.63 -28.27
N ASP A 178 -13.35 -7.53 -26.99
CA ASP A 178 -14.75 -7.52 -26.53
C ASP A 178 -15.46 -6.17 -26.82
N SER A 179 -14.71 -5.07 -26.77
CA SER A 179 -15.23 -3.72 -27.05
C SER A 179 -15.40 -3.40 -28.54
N THR A 180 -14.82 -4.19 -29.45
CA THR A 180 -14.91 -3.96 -30.92
C THR A 180 -16.11 -4.62 -31.60
N LEU A 181 -16.96 -5.37 -30.88
CA LEU A 181 -18.14 -6.05 -31.44
C LEU A 181 -19.48 -5.35 -31.18
N VAL A 182 -19.49 -4.18 -30.55
CA VAL A 182 -20.74 -3.41 -30.37
C VAL A 182 -20.52 -1.95 -30.70
N TYR A 183 -20.45 -1.60 -31.98
CA TYR A 183 -21.03 -0.36 -32.53
C TYR A 183 -21.09 -0.48 -34.06
N SER A 184 -22.28 -0.76 -34.57
CA SER A 184 -22.64 -0.43 -35.94
C SER A 184 -22.75 1.09 -36.05
N SER A 185 -22.06 1.62 -37.06
CA SER A 185 -22.23 2.90 -37.78
C SER A 185 -23.27 3.90 -37.27
N ASP A 186 -22.79 5.15 -37.20
CA ASP A 186 -23.51 6.43 -37.16
C ASP A 186 -23.78 6.98 -35.75
N ASP A 187 -22.78 7.67 -35.19
CA ASP A 187 -22.83 9.13 -34.98
C ASP A 187 -21.48 9.63 -34.43
N GLU A 188 -20.97 10.70 -35.03
CA GLU A 188 -19.74 11.37 -34.64
C GLU A 188 -19.93 12.09 -33.29
N GLU A 189 -19.22 11.65 -32.24
CA GLU A 189 -18.80 12.57 -31.18
C GLU A 189 -17.45 12.14 -30.59
N VAL A 190 -16.41 12.90 -30.88
CA VAL A 190 -15.06 12.69 -30.35
C VAL A 190 -15.04 13.16 -28.88
N VAL A 191 -15.07 12.22 -27.94
CA VAL A 191 -14.88 12.52 -26.51
C VAL A 191 -13.38 12.75 -26.23
N PRO A 192 -12.96 13.88 -25.66
CA PRO A 192 -11.54 14.13 -25.39
C PRO A 192 -11.04 13.34 -24.18
N LEU A 193 -9.78 12.88 -24.28
CA LEU A 193 -8.97 12.39 -23.17
C LEU A 193 -9.00 13.37 -21.98
N LEU A 194 -9.26 12.83 -20.80
CA LEU A 194 -9.22 13.46 -19.46
C LEU A 194 -8.30 14.69 -19.38
N GLN A 195 -8.88 15.87 -19.56
CA GLN A 195 -8.31 17.10 -19.02
C GLN A 195 -8.86 17.28 -17.62
N VAL A 196 -8.05 16.89 -16.63
CA VAL A 196 -8.28 17.31 -15.24
C VAL A 196 -7.73 18.74 -15.13
N GLN A 197 -8.61 19.74 -15.21
CA GLN A 197 -8.29 21.12 -14.84
C GLN A 197 -8.71 21.36 -13.38
N PHE A 198 -7.80 21.98 -12.60
CA PHE A 198 -8.06 22.48 -11.25
C PHE A 198 -8.77 23.83 -11.26
#